data_AF-A0A271LF76-F1
#
_entry.id   AF-A0A271LF76-F1
#
_cell.length_a   1.000
_cell.length_b   1.000
_cell.length_c   1.000
_cell.angle_alpha   90.00
_cell.angle_beta   90.00
_cell.angle_gamma   90.00
#
_symmetry.space_group_name_H-M   'P 1'
#
loop_
_entity.id
_entity.type
_entity.pdbx_description
1 polymer ?
#
loop_
_entity_poly.entity_id
_entity_poly.type
_entity_poly.pdbx_seq_one_letter_code
_entity_poly.pdbx_strand_id
1 'polypeptide(L)'
;AHLTHDRWLYIENGYSPGTDETGMPARLVQDSIHAWLIATYPTHYVPTLAIMQTYSLGDAPDNAAVAAGLWPTSQTSDGLHPSTTTPPNGQTHLSQIIVDAINARGW
;
A
#
# COMPACT_ATOMS: atom_id res chain seq x y z
N ALA A 1 16.25 3.03 -17.46
CA ALA A 1 16.30 4.27 -16.66
C ALA A 1 16.70 3.87 -15.25
N HIS A 2 17.87 4.31 -14.78
CA HIS A 2 18.43 3.90 -13.50
C HIS A 2 18.14 5.03 -12.51
N LEU A 3 17.43 4.74 -11.42
CA LEU A 3 17.34 5.67 -10.30
C LEU A 3 18.74 5.73 -9.68
N THR A 4 19.46 6.82 -9.93
CA THR A 4 20.90 6.99 -9.62
C THR A 4 21.16 7.60 -8.24
N HIS A 5 20.15 7.67 -7.37
CA HIS A 5 20.22 8.41 -6.11
C HIS A 5 20.25 7.38 -4.98
N ASP A 6 21.18 7.49 -4.02
CA ASP A 6 21.41 6.46 -2.99
C ASP A 6 20.24 6.23 -2.02
N ARG A 7 19.23 7.11 -2.01
CA ARG A 7 18.08 7.06 -1.09
C ARG A 7 16.78 7.37 -1.81
N TRP A 8 16.01 6.34 -2.11
CA TRP A 8 14.62 6.45 -2.57
C TRP A 8 13.79 5.30 -1.99
N LEU A 9 12.49 5.49 -1.91
CA LEU A 9 11.55 4.41 -1.58
C LEU A 9 10.48 4.35 -2.66
N TYR A 10 10.15 3.14 -3.10
CA TYR A 10 8.91 2.85 -3.76
C TYR A 10 7.89 2.40 -2.71
N ILE A 11 6.84 3.19 -2.55
CA ILE A 11 5.75 2.90 -1.63
C ILE A 11 4.68 2.15 -2.43
N GLU A 12 4.34 0.94 -1.99
CA GLU A 12 3.23 0.19 -2.59
C GLU A 12 1.94 1.04 -2.54
N ASN A 13 1.29 1.21 -3.69
CA ASN A 13 0.05 1.96 -3.83
C ASN A 13 -1.17 1.15 -3.35
N GLY A 14 -2.27 1.85 -3.08
CA GLY A 14 -3.59 1.22 -3.00
C GLY A 14 -3.99 0.64 -4.36
N TYR A 15 -4.91 -0.32 -4.33
CA TYR A 15 -5.41 -1.04 -5.51
C TYR A 15 -6.85 -0.62 -5.81
N SER A 16 -7.18 -0.37 -7.08
CA SER A 16 -8.51 0.17 -7.41
C SER A 16 -9.58 -0.94 -7.36
N PRO A 17 -10.70 -0.72 -6.64
CA PRO A 17 -11.82 -1.65 -6.64
C PRO A 17 -12.35 -1.92 -8.06
N GLY A 18 -12.71 -3.17 -8.34
CA GLY A 18 -13.21 -3.61 -9.65
C GLY A 18 -12.18 -3.70 -10.78
N THR A 19 -10.93 -3.24 -10.60
CA THR A 19 -9.87 -3.36 -11.62
C THR A 19 -8.63 -4.10 -11.13
N ASP A 20 -8.21 -3.87 -9.89
CA ASP A 20 -6.93 -4.37 -9.35
C ASP A 20 -7.10 -5.26 -8.10
N GLU A 21 -8.30 -5.82 -7.93
CA GLU A 21 -8.61 -6.83 -6.93
C GLU A 21 -7.81 -8.12 -7.18
N THR A 22 -7.66 -8.92 -6.13
CA THR A 22 -6.96 -10.21 -6.21
C THR A 22 -7.55 -11.08 -7.31
N GLY A 23 -6.69 -11.55 -8.22
CA GLY A 23 -7.09 -12.37 -9.37
C GLY A 23 -7.44 -11.59 -10.63
N MET A 24 -7.51 -10.25 -10.58
CA MET A 24 -7.72 -9.44 -11.77
C MET A 24 -6.45 -9.36 -12.64
N PRO A 25 -6.56 -9.34 -13.99
CA PRO A 25 -5.39 -9.24 -14.87
C PRO A 25 -4.52 -8.01 -14.61
N ALA A 26 -5.12 -6.86 -14.30
CA ALA A 26 -4.36 -5.64 -14.00
C ALA A 26 -3.55 -5.78 -12.69
N ARG A 27 -4.10 -6.48 -11.69
CA ARG A 27 -3.38 -6.82 -10.46
C ARG A 27 -2.13 -7.64 -10.73
N LEU A 28 -2.21 -8.65 -11.61
CA LEU A 28 -1.06 -9.47 -11.97
C LEU A 28 0.08 -8.66 -12.59
N VAL A 29 -0.23 -7.61 -13.37
CA VAL A 29 0.79 -6.71 -13.93
C VAL A 29 1.46 -5.92 -12.80
N GLN A 30 0.69 -5.33 -11.89
CA GLN A 30 1.25 -4.59 -10.75
C GLN A 30 2.11 -5.48 -9.86
N ASP A 31 1.63 -6.68 -9.52
CA ASP A 31 2.38 -7.65 -8.72
C ASP A 31 3.69 -8.07 -9.39
N SER A 32 3.73 -8.18 -10.72
CA SER A 32 4.97 -8.46 -11.46
C SER A 32 5.99 -7.31 -11.39
N ILE A 33 5.52 -6.05 -11.38
CA ILE A 33 6.36 -4.86 -11.20
C ILE A 33 6.90 -4.82 -9.77
N HIS A 34 6.05 -5.09 -8.78
CA HIS A 34 6.45 -5.18 -7.37
C HIS A 34 7.50 -6.27 -7.15
N ALA A 35 7.30 -7.47 -7.72
CA ALA A 35 8.25 -8.56 -7.65
C ALA A 35 9.61 -8.18 -8.27
N TRP A 36 9.61 -7.50 -9.41
CA TRP A 36 10.84 -7.01 -10.05
C TRP A 36 11.54 -5.95 -9.18
N LEU A 37 10.80 -5.01 -8.58
CA LEU A 37 11.35 -3.99 -7.68
C LEU A 37 11.98 -4.62 -6.44
N ILE A 38 11.30 -5.58 -5.81
CA ILE A 38 11.81 -6.30 -4.63
C ILE A 38 13.08 -7.07 -4.99
N ALA A 39 13.12 -7.72 -6.15
CA ALA A 39 14.29 -8.47 -6.60
C ALA A 39 15.49 -7.56 -6.94
N THR A 40 15.23 -6.40 -7.55
CA THR A 40 16.29 -5.49 -8.02
C THR A 40 16.77 -4.55 -6.92
N TYR A 41 15.87 -4.09 -6.06
CA TYR A 41 16.10 -3.10 -5.00
C TYR A 41 15.39 -3.51 -3.70
N PRO A 42 15.80 -4.60 -3.04
CA PRO A 42 15.06 -5.18 -1.90
C PRO A 42 14.90 -4.22 -0.73
N THR A 43 15.85 -3.31 -0.54
CA THR A 43 15.78 -2.28 0.50
C THR A 43 14.96 -1.07 0.10
N HIS A 44 14.51 -0.92 -1.14
CA HIS A 44 13.82 0.31 -1.59
C HIS A 44 12.31 0.13 -1.72
N TYR A 45 11.79 -1.10 -1.64
CA TYR A 45 10.36 -1.35 -1.64
C TYR A 45 9.77 -1.29 -0.22
N VAL A 46 8.63 -0.62 -0.06
CA VAL A 46 7.87 -0.56 1.18
C VAL A 46 6.50 -1.20 0.95
N PRO A 47 6.28 -2.44 1.45
CA PRO A 47 4.97 -3.07 1.37
C PRO A 47 4.01 -2.37 2.32
N THR A 48 2.86 -1.94 1.81
CA THR A 48 1.85 -1.19 2.57
C THR A 48 0.54 -1.97 2.67
N LEU A 49 0.20 -2.83 1.70
CA LEU A 49 -1.10 -3.50 1.63
C LEU A 49 -1.44 -4.25 2.91
N ALA A 50 -0.59 -5.21 3.29
CA ALA A 50 -0.84 -6.04 4.47
C ALA A 50 -0.91 -5.20 5.76
N ILE A 51 -0.09 -4.15 5.88
CA ILE A 51 -0.07 -3.29 7.07
C ILE A 51 -1.34 -2.43 7.13
N MET A 52 -1.74 -1.82 6.02
CA MET A 52 -2.97 -1.03 5.93
C MET A 52 -4.21 -1.86 6.24
N GLN A 53 -4.23 -3.13 5.82
CA GLN A 53 -5.32 -4.06 6.15
C GLN A 53 -5.45 -4.34 7.66
N THR A 54 -4.37 -4.23 8.44
CA THR A 54 -4.44 -4.37 9.90
C THR A 54 -5.17 -3.23 10.61
N TYR A 55 -5.34 -2.08 9.95
CA TYR A 55 -6.08 -0.93 10.47
C TYR A 55 -7.57 -0.94 10.08
N SER A 56 -8.07 -2.04 9.52
CA SER A 56 -9.50 -2.27 9.31
C SER A 56 -10.31 -2.07 10.60
N LEU A 57 -11.47 -1.42 10.50
CA LEU A 57 -12.44 -1.32 11.60
C LEU A 57 -13.24 -2.62 11.78
N GLY A 58 -13.11 -3.58 10.86
CA GLY A 58 -13.77 -4.88 10.92
C GLY A 58 -15.27 -4.83 10.59
N ASP A 59 -15.77 -3.72 10.07
CA ASP A 59 -17.14 -3.61 9.57
C ASP A 59 -17.29 -4.29 8.20
N ALA A 60 -18.53 -4.45 7.73
CA ALA A 60 -18.80 -5.18 6.49
C ALA A 60 -18.10 -4.59 5.25
N PRO A 61 -18.07 -3.25 5.05
CA PRO A 61 -17.31 -2.63 3.97
C PRO A 61 -15.81 -2.92 4.02
N ASP A 62 -15.18 -2.79 5.19
CA ASP A 62 -13.74 -3.07 5.32
C ASP A 62 -13.43 -4.55 5.09
N ASN A 63 -14.21 -5.46 5.67
CA ASN A 63 -14.00 -6.89 5.49
C ASN A 63 -14.13 -7.30 4.02
N ALA A 64 -15.07 -6.70 3.27
CA ALA A 64 -15.21 -6.95 1.83
C ALA A 64 -13.98 -6.46 1.05
N ALA A 65 -13.49 -5.26 1.34
CA ALA A 65 -12.28 -4.72 0.70
C ALA A 65 -11.04 -5.56 1.01
N VAL A 66 -10.84 -5.96 2.27
CA VAL A 66 -9.73 -6.83 2.68
C VAL A 66 -9.81 -8.18 1.99
N ALA A 67 -11.00 -8.80 1.92
CA ALA A 67 -11.20 -10.07 1.23
C ALA A 67 -10.91 -9.98 -0.28
N ALA A 68 -11.13 -8.82 -0.90
CA ALA A 68 -10.77 -8.54 -2.29
C ALA A 68 -9.27 -8.22 -2.48
N GLY A 69 -8.48 -8.12 -1.41
CA GLY A 69 -7.06 -7.78 -1.44
C GLY A 69 -6.79 -6.30 -1.68
N LEU A 70 -7.68 -5.44 -1.16
CA LEU A 70 -7.60 -3.98 -1.22
C LEU A 70 -7.27 -3.40 0.17
N TRP A 71 -6.96 -2.11 0.23
CA TRP A 71 -6.96 -1.37 1.50
C TRP A 71 -8.40 -1.27 2.04
N PRO A 72 -8.61 -1.26 3.37
CA PRO A 72 -9.94 -1.10 3.95
C PRO A 72 -10.59 0.24 3.55
N THR A 73 -11.92 0.25 3.48
CA THR A 73 -12.68 1.46 3.15
C THR A 73 -12.56 2.56 4.21
N SER A 74 -12.41 2.19 5.49
CA SER A 74 -12.13 3.13 6.58
C SER A 74 -10.80 3.86 6.42
N GLN A 75 -9.86 3.26 5.69
CA GLN A 75 -8.53 3.79 5.45
C GLN A 75 -8.41 4.52 4.10
N THR A 76 -9.46 4.54 3.27
CA THR A 76 -9.41 5.12 1.92
C THR A 76 -10.57 6.08 1.65
N SER A 77 -10.36 7.04 0.75
CA SER A 77 -11.44 7.91 0.26
C SER A 77 -12.18 7.35 -0.95
N ASP A 78 -11.48 6.57 -1.78
CA ASP A 78 -11.96 6.06 -3.06
C ASP A 78 -11.36 4.68 -3.42
N GLY A 79 -10.86 3.96 -2.42
CA GLY A 79 -10.16 2.68 -2.59
C GLY A 79 -8.69 2.79 -2.99
N LEU A 80 -8.22 3.96 -3.44
CA LEU A 80 -6.84 4.20 -3.87
C LEU A 80 -6.10 5.15 -2.95
N HIS A 81 -6.74 6.27 -2.64
CA HIS A 81 -6.14 7.35 -1.88
C HIS A 81 -6.47 7.20 -0.39
N PRO A 82 -5.49 7.45 0.50
CA PRO A 82 -5.72 7.37 1.93
C PRO A 82 -6.76 8.40 2.39
N SER A 83 -7.67 8.00 3.29
CA SER A 83 -8.66 8.89 3.86
C SER A 83 -8.01 9.99 4.73
N THR A 84 -8.57 11.21 4.66
CA THR A 84 -8.13 12.38 5.47
C THR A 84 -9.10 12.72 6.61
N THR A 85 -10.19 11.98 6.75
CA THR A 85 -11.21 12.15 7.81
C THR A 85 -10.62 11.89 9.20
N THR A 86 -11.16 12.46 10.28
CA THR A 86 -10.63 12.46 11.67
C THR A 86 -9.58 11.39 12.01
N PRO A 87 -8.34 11.77 12.41
CA PRO A 87 -7.30 10.83 12.81
C PRO A 87 -7.66 9.95 14.03
N PRO A 88 -7.14 8.71 14.11
CA PRO A 88 -6.24 8.10 13.12
C PRO A 88 -7.00 7.62 11.87
N ASN A 89 -6.44 7.91 10.70
CA ASN A 89 -7.04 7.68 9.38
C ASN A 89 -6.00 7.10 8.41
N GLY A 90 -6.40 6.85 7.16
CA GLY A 90 -5.51 6.30 6.15
C GLY A 90 -4.23 7.13 5.95
N GLN A 91 -4.34 8.46 5.97
CA GLN A 91 -3.18 9.34 5.77
C GLN A 91 -2.19 9.22 6.93
N THR A 92 -2.70 9.16 8.17
CA THR A 92 -1.90 9.02 9.39
C THR A 92 -1.16 7.69 9.40
N HIS A 93 -1.88 6.60 9.11
CA HIS A 93 -1.32 5.26 9.09
C HIS A 93 -0.30 5.07 7.95
N LEU A 94 -0.61 5.51 6.73
CA LEU A 94 0.34 5.43 5.60
C LEU A 94 1.60 6.25 5.88
N SER A 95 1.45 7.45 6.45
CA SER A 95 2.60 8.29 6.82
C SER A 95 3.48 7.59 7.86
N GLN A 96 2.87 6.94 8.87
CA GLN A 96 3.62 6.19 9.88
C GLN A 96 4.39 5.02 9.25
N ILE A 97 3.77 4.25 8.34
CA ILE A 97 4.43 3.15 7.61
C ILE A 97 5.67 3.66 6.86
N ILE A 98 5.55 4.81 6.19
CA ILE A 98 6.66 5.43 5.45
C ILE A 98 7.78 5.88 6.41
N VAL A 99 7.42 6.55 7.50
CA VAL A 99 8.38 7.01 8.53
C VAL A 99 9.12 5.82 9.14
N ASP A 100 8.41 4.75 9.50
CA ASP A 100 9.02 3.53 10.04
C ASP A 100 9.98 2.89 9.04
N ALA A 101 9.61 2.87 7.76
CA ALA A 101 10.48 2.38 6.70
C ALA A 101 11.76 3.20 6.53
N ILE A 102 11.68 4.54 6.59
CA ILE A 102 12.84 5.44 6.53
C ILE A 102 13.75 5.20 7.76
N ASN A 103 13.17 5.19 8.96
CA ASN A 103 13.91 5.00 10.21
C ASN A 103 14.62 3.65 10.27
N ALA A 104 13.97 2.57 9.85
CA ALA A 104 14.56 1.22 9.83
C ALA A 104 15.82 1.13 8.94
N ARG A 105 16.00 2.07 7.99
CA ARG A 105 17.14 2.15 7.08
C ARG A 105 18.23 3.13 7.56
N GLY A 106 17.95 3.91 8.60
CA GLY A 106 18.86 4.94 9.12
C GLY A 106 18.99 6.16 8.20
N TRP A 107 17.92 6.54 7.50
CA TRP A 107 17.91 7.64 6.54
C TRP A 107 17.49 8.98 7.14
#